data_AF-A0A661HFT6-F1
#
_entry.id   AF-A0A661HFT6-F1
#
_cell.length_a   1.000
_cell.length_b   1.000
_cell.length_c   1.000
_cell.angle_alpha   90.00
_cell.angle_beta   90.00
_cell.angle_gamma   90.00
#
_symmetry.space_group_name_H-M   'P 1'
#
loop_
_entity.id
_entity.type
_entity.pdbx_description
1 polymer ?
#
loop_
_entity_poly.entity_id
_entity_poly.type
_entity_poly.pdbx_seq_one_letter_code
_entity_poly.pdbx_strand_id
1 'polypeptide(L)'
;TAAIGMGQFAHVVRRSLNMVYIVMNNGVYGLTKGQDSATADKGSASKKGDPNLFNSIDLCSMALQLGATFVARSFSGDKAQLVPLIKAAMTHRGFALIDVVSPCVTFNNNPGSTKSYEYVREHAEATGSIDFVPIMQEITTSYHAGTTQEVTMHDGSVICLHKVSESLDPFDRRSAMVALEDHRSDGSILTGLIYMDKNAHDLHEMLETSQRPLNELEEADLCPGNRMLVNINASLR
;
A
#
# COMPACT_ATOMS: atom_id res chain seq x y z
N THR A 1 8.26 -2.68 -2.55
CA THR A 1 8.27 -1.36 -1.89
C THR A 1 9.16 -1.32 -0.67
N ALA A 2 8.84 -2.06 0.41
CA ALA A 2 9.50 -1.95 1.71
C ALA A 2 10.95 -2.46 1.82
N ALA A 3 11.57 -2.89 0.72
CA ALA A 3 12.97 -3.35 0.69
C ALA A 3 13.76 -2.51 -0.33
N ILE A 4 14.11 -3.07 -1.49
CA ILE A 4 14.87 -2.35 -2.54
C ILE A 4 14.22 -1.03 -2.98
N GLY A 5 12.89 -0.92 -2.89
CA GLY A 5 12.14 0.28 -3.29
C GLY A 5 12.03 1.37 -2.21
N MET A 6 12.55 1.15 -1.00
CA MET A 6 12.25 2.02 0.16
C MET A 6 12.73 3.47 -0.07
N GLY A 7 13.94 3.64 -0.60
CA GLY A 7 14.49 4.98 -0.87
C GLY A 7 13.64 5.77 -1.87
N GLN A 8 13.19 5.10 -2.94
CA GLN A 8 12.33 5.74 -3.94
C GLN A 8 10.95 6.05 -3.36
N PHE A 9 10.38 5.12 -2.60
CA PHE A 9 9.12 5.32 -1.88
C PHE A 9 9.15 6.59 -1.01
N ALA A 10 10.22 6.78 -0.22
CA ALA A 10 10.37 7.98 0.59
C ALA A 10 10.35 9.28 -0.23
N HIS A 11 11.00 9.29 -1.40
CA HIS A 11 11.06 10.48 -2.24
C HIS A 11 9.78 10.76 -3.02
N VAL A 12 9.06 9.74 -3.50
CA VAL A 12 7.78 9.97 -4.20
C VAL A 12 6.70 10.46 -3.23
N VAL A 13 6.70 9.96 -1.99
CA VAL A 13 5.82 10.45 -0.92
C VAL A 13 6.14 11.91 -0.60
N ARG A 14 7.41 12.21 -0.28
CA ARG A 14 7.85 13.55 0.14
C ARG A 14 7.63 14.62 -0.93
N ARG A 15 7.70 14.24 -2.20
CA ARG A 15 7.48 15.16 -3.33
C ARG A 15 5.99 15.32 -3.67
N SER A 16 5.09 14.59 -3.03
CA SER A 16 3.65 14.60 -3.34
C SER A 16 3.40 14.42 -4.85
N LEU A 17 4.04 13.41 -5.46
CA LEU A 17 3.74 13.10 -6.86
C LEU A 17 2.26 12.76 -7.01
N ASN A 18 1.60 13.35 -8.00
CA ASN A 18 0.20 13.08 -8.32
C ASN A 18 0.07 11.65 -8.90
N MET A 19 -0.02 10.67 -8.00
CA MET A 19 -0.04 9.26 -8.37
C MET A 19 -0.69 8.39 -7.30
N VAL A 20 -1.28 7.29 -7.76
CA VAL A 20 -1.77 6.21 -6.89
C VAL A 20 -0.71 5.12 -6.82
N TYR A 21 -0.27 4.79 -5.61
CA TYR A 21 0.65 3.70 -5.32
C TYR A 21 -0.09 2.58 -4.60
N ILE A 22 -0.36 1.48 -5.30
CA ILE A 22 -1.01 0.29 -4.73
C ILE A 22 0.05 -0.75 -4.37
N VAL A 23 0.10 -1.14 -3.11
CA VAL A 23 1.02 -2.19 -2.63
C VAL A 23 0.23 -3.46 -2.37
N MET A 24 0.54 -4.51 -3.13
CA MET A 24 0.00 -5.85 -2.87
C MET A 24 0.83 -6.52 -1.78
N ASN A 25 0.42 -6.35 -0.53
CA ASN A 25 1.18 -6.75 0.64
C ASN A 25 0.83 -8.18 1.07
N ASN A 26 1.69 -9.10 0.67
CA ASN A 26 1.56 -10.53 0.92
C ASN A 26 2.56 -11.06 1.95
N GLY A 27 3.40 -10.21 2.53
CA GLY A 27 4.42 -10.57 3.53
C GLY A 27 5.62 -11.39 3.03
N VAL A 28 5.69 -11.74 1.73
CA VAL A 28 6.79 -12.57 1.17
C VAL A 28 7.18 -12.18 -0.24
N TYR A 29 8.37 -12.57 -0.66
CA TYR A 29 8.76 -12.56 -2.06
C TYR A 29 8.25 -13.81 -2.77
N GLY A 30 6.96 -13.80 -3.12
CA GLY A 30 6.30 -14.94 -3.77
C GLY A 30 7.00 -15.39 -5.06
N LEU A 31 7.43 -14.46 -5.91
CA LEU A 31 8.07 -14.79 -7.19
C LEU A 31 9.45 -15.47 -7.04
N THR A 32 10.19 -15.14 -5.99
CA THR A 32 11.53 -15.72 -5.73
C THR A 32 11.47 -16.96 -4.82
N LYS A 33 10.28 -17.56 -4.68
CA LYS A 33 10.00 -18.78 -3.91
C LYS A 33 9.94 -18.59 -2.39
N GLY A 34 9.46 -17.44 -1.92
CA GLY A 34 8.90 -17.33 -0.57
C GLY A 34 9.84 -16.93 0.55
N GLN A 35 10.88 -16.16 0.25
CA GLN A 35 11.65 -15.47 1.30
C GLN A 35 10.78 -14.41 1.98
N ASP A 36 11.00 -14.17 3.27
CA ASP A 36 10.29 -13.15 4.02
C ASP A 36 10.53 -11.76 3.42
N SER A 37 9.46 -10.98 3.28
CA SER A 37 9.58 -9.58 2.90
C SER A 37 9.85 -8.71 4.14
N ALA A 38 10.21 -7.44 3.93
CA ALA A 38 10.31 -6.48 5.03
C ALA A 38 8.95 -6.15 5.70
N THR A 39 7.83 -6.65 5.16
CA THR A 39 6.49 -6.54 5.75
C THR A 39 6.02 -7.84 6.41
N ALA A 40 6.87 -8.88 6.42
CA ALA A 40 6.65 -10.11 7.17
C ALA A 40 6.60 -9.82 8.67
N ASP A 41 5.71 -10.51 9.38
CA ASP A 41 5.55 -10.31 10.81
C ASP A 41 6.71 -10.95 11.57
N LYS A 42 7.00 -10.41 12.76
CA LYS A 42 8.02 -10.98 13.62
C LYS A 42 7.56 -12.35 14.09
N GLY A 43 8.41 -13.36 13.96
CA GLY A 43 8.11 -14.75 14.31
C GLY A 43 7.44 -15.54 13.19
N SER A 44 7.05 -14.93 12.07
CA SER A 44 6.61 -15.70 10.89
C SER A 44 7.79 -16.51 10.35
N ALA A 45 7.57 -17.77 10.00
CA ALA A 45 8.61 -18.65 9.46
C ALA A 45 8.21 -19.14 8.06
N SER A 46 9.04 -18.83 7.06
CA SER A 46 8.88 -19.43 5.73
C SER A 46 9.09 -20.96 5.77
N LYS A 47 8.58 -21.68 4.77
CA LYS A 47 8.54 -23.17 4.69
C LYS A 47 9.87 -23.90 4.99
N LYS A 48 11.02 -23.23 4.88
CA LYS A 48 12.36 -23.78 5.16
C LYS A 48 13.27 -22.83 5.96
N GLY A 49 12.72 -21.74 6.50
CA GLY A 49 13.50 -20.68 7.14
C GLY A 49 13.37 -20.67 8.66
N ASP A 50 14.35 -20.06 9.31
CA ASP A 50 14.23 -19.68 10.72
C ASP A 50 13.13 -18.61 10.88
N PRO A 51 12.47 -18.53 12.05
CA PRO A 51 11.50 -17.48 12.33
C PRO A 51 12.09 -16.08 12.10
N ASN A 52 11.32 -15.19 11.46
CA ASN A 52 11.73 -13.82 11.26
C ASN A 52 11.98 -13.11 12.60
N LEU A 53 13.21 -12.66 12.83
CA LEU A 53 13.60 -12.02 14.08
C LEU A 53 13.25 -10.53 14.12
N PHE A 54 12.91 -9.95 12.97
CA PHE A 54 12.77 -8.51 12.78
C PHE A 54 11.30 -8.06 12.81
N ASN A 55 11.09 -6.82 13.27
CA ASN A 55 9.76 -6.22 13.25
C ASN A 55 9.31 -5.92 11.81
N SER A 56 8.01 -6.07 11.55
CA SER A 56 7.40 -5.70 10.28
C SER A 56 7.43 -4.19 10.07
N ILE A 57 7.69 -3.79 8.82
CA ILE A 57 7.52 -2.42 8.37
C ILE A 57 6.05 -2.17 8.00
N ASP A 58 5.39 -1.27 8.73
CA ASP A 58 4.05 -0.77 8.37
C ASP A 58 4.18 0.39 7.37
N LEU A 59 3.77 0.15 6.12
CA LEU A 59 3.84 1.15 5.04
C LEU A 59 2.85 2.31 5.22
N CYS A 60 1.70 2.09 5.86
CA CYS A 60 0.75 3.16 6.16
C CYS A 60 1.35 4.11 7.20
N SER A 61 1.91 3.57 8.29
CA SER A 61 2.58 4.38 9.31
C SER A 61 3.79 5.13 8.73
N MET A 62 4.61 4.46 7.91
CA MET A 62 5.74 5.10 7.23
C MET A 62 5.28 6.22 6.28
N ALA A 63 4.23 5.99 5.49
CA ALA A 63 3.70 6.99 4.57
C ALA A 63 3.23 8.26 5.31
N LEU A 64 2.53 8.10 6.43
CA LEU A 64 2.11 9.23 7.27
C LEU A 64 3.31 10.02 7.80
N GLN A 65 4.35 9.32 8.28
CA GLN A 65 5.58 9.95 8.76
C GLN A 65 6.34 10.71 7.65
N LEU A 66 6.31 10.18 6.43
CA LEU A 66 6.94 10.80 5.26
C LEU A 66 6.12 11.96 4.66
N GLY A 67 4.89 12.17 5.13
CA GLY A 67 4.02 13.27 4.70
C GLY A 67 3.07 12.93 3.54
N ALA A 68 2.70 11.66 3.36
CA ALA A 68 1.69 11.27 2.37
C ALA A 68 0.37 12.02 2.62
N THR A 69 -0.26 12.47 1.54
CA THR A 69 -1.51 13.22 1.56
C THR A 69 -2.77 12.35 1.48
N PHE A 70 -2.61 11.07 1.17
CA PHE A 70 -3.70 10.09 1.18
C PHE A 70 -3.13 8.72 1.56
N VAL A 71 -3.72 8.05 2.55
CA VAL A 71 -3.33 6.73 3.03
C VAL A 71 -4.57 5.90 3.28
N ALA A 72 -4.62 4.72 2.69
CA ALA A 72 -5.66 3.73 2.90
C ALA A 72 -5.07 2.32 3.00
N ARG A 73 -5.80 1.42 3.67
CA ARG A 73 -5.48 -0.01 3.72
C ARG A 73 -6.74 -0.81 3.45
N SER A 74 -6.65 -1.90 2.70
CA SER A 74 -7.79 -2.78 2.43
C SER A 74 -7.35 -4.24 2.39
N PHE A 75 -8.31 -5.15 2.43
CA PHE A 75 -8.11 -6.56 2.14
C PHE A 75 -8.51 -6.85 0.69
N SER A 76 -7.75 -7.71 -0.01
CA SER A 76 -8.04 -8.07 -1.41
C SER A 76 -9.41 -8.72 -1.58
N GLY A 77 -9.93 -9.41 -0.56
CA GLY A 77 -11.26 -10.02 -0.54
C GLY A 77 -12.42 -9.06 -0.18
N ASP A 78 -12.16 -7.85 0.33
CA ASP A 78 -13.20 -6.83 0.56
C ASP A 78 -13.27 -5.86 -0.62
N LYS A 79 -13.84 -6.34 -1.74
CA LYS A 79 -14.02 -5.54 -2.96
C LYS A 79 -14.90 -4.32 -2.73
N ALA A 80 -15.87 -4.41 -1.80
CA ALA A 80 -16.80 -3.34 -1.48
C ALA A 80 -16.08 -2.15 -0.83
N GLN A 81 -14.99 -2.39 -0.08
CA GLN A 81 -14.12 -1.34 0.44
C GLN A 81 -13.02 -0.93 -0.57
N LEU A 82 -12.36 -1.89 -1.21
CA LEU A 82 -11.19 -1.62 -2.07
C LEU A 82 -11.54 -0.78 -3.30
N VAL A 83 -12.65 -1.06 -3.97
CA VAL A 83 -13.03 -0.35 -5.20
C VAL A 83 -13.29 1.14 -4.94
N PRO A 84 -14.09 1.54 -3.92
CA PRO A 84 -14.23 2.95 -3.55
C PRO A 84 -12.90 3.62 -3.16
N LEU A 85 -12.00 2.93 -2.45
CA LEU A 85 -10.70 3.48 -2.07
C LEU A 85 -9.83 3.78 -3.31
N ILE A 86 -9.79 2.88 -4.29
CA ILE A 86 -9.07 3.11 -5.55
C ILE A 86 -9.66 4.31 -6.28
N LYS A 87 -11.00 4.40 -6.38
CA LYS A 87 -11.67 5.53 -7.02
C LYS A 87 -11.32 6.86 -6.33
N ALA A 88 -11.38 6.91 -5.00
CA ALA A 88 -11.03 8.08 -4.22
C ALA A 88 -9.55 8.48 -4.43
N ALA A 89 -8.63 7.52 -4.38
CA ALA A 89 -7.21 7.75 -4.61
C ALA A 89 -6.93 8.30 -6.02
N MET A 90 -7.62 7.81 -7.05
CA MET A 90 -7.46 8.32 -8.42
C MET A 90 -7.97 9.75 -8.60
N THR A 91 -8.88 10.21 -7.73
CA THR A 91 -9.35 11.61 -7.72
C THR A 91 -8.50 12.53 -6.83
N HIS A 92 -7.62 11.96 -6.00
CA HIS A 92 -6.78 12.70 -5.08
C HIS A 92 -5.65 13.43 -5.83
N ARG A 93 -5.47 14.73 -5.56
CA ARG A 93 -4.39 15.54 -6.16
C ARG A 93 -3.17 15.52 -5.24
N GLY A 94 -2.33 14.52 -5.43
CA GLY A 94 -1.10 14.31 -4.64
C GLY A 94 -0.74 12.84 -4.55
N PHE A 95 0.14 12.49 -3.62
CA PHE A 95 0.52 11.10 -3.43
C PHE A 95 -0.53 10.33 -2.63
N ALA A 96 -1.02 9.23 -3.20
CA ALA A 96 -1.98 8.33 -2.58
C ALA A 96 -1.44 6.91 -2.42
N LEU A 97 -1.31 6.43 -1.18
CA LEU A 97 -0.96 5.05 -0.87
C LEU A 97 -2.22 4.22 -0.60
N ILE A 98 -2.30 3.04 -1.23
CA ILE A 98 -3.22 1.97 -0.85
C ILE A 98 -2.40 0.71 -0.53
N ASP A 99 -2.35 0.33 0.74
CA ASP A 99 -1.78 -0.94 1.19
C ASP A 99 -2.85 -2.03 1.15
N VAL A 100 -2.72 -3.00 0.25
CA VAL A 100 -3.69 -4.09 0.08
C VAL A 100 -3.12 -5.34 0.71
N VAL A 101 -3.69 -5.76 1.84
CA VAL A 101 -3.42 -7.07 2.44
C VAL A 101 -3.89 -8.12 1.44
N SER A 102 -2.94 -8.84 0.86
CA SER A 102 -3.15 -9.78 -0.24
C SER A 102 -2.42 -11.08 0.06
N PRO A 103 -3.01 -12.01 0.83
CA PRO A 103 -2.36 -13.24 1.24
C PRO A 103 -1.80 -14.07 0.07
N CYS A 104 -0.63 -14.68 0.27
CA CYS A 104 0.02 -15.53 -0.75
C CYS A 104 -0.14 -17.01 -0.41
N VAL A 105 -0.91 -17.71 -1.25
CA VAL A 105 -1.28 -19.12 -1.01
C VAL A 105 -0.16 -20.13 -1.09
N THR A 106 0.91 -19.78 -1.81
CA THR A 106 1.99 -20.70 -2.11
C THR A 106 3.11 -20.63 -1.06
N PHE A 107 3.38 -19.45 -0.48
CA PHE A 107 4.66 -19.19 0.17
C PHE A 107 4.62 -18.49 1.54
N ASN A 108 3.69 -17.57 1.80
CA ASN A 108 3.64 -16.90 3.11
C ASN A 108 2.82 -17.71 4.10
N ASN A 109 3.28 -18.92 4.37
CA ASN A 109 2.33 -19.94 4.68
C ASN A 109 2.53 -20.54 6.07
N ASN A 110 2.21 -19.77 7.12
CA ASN A 110 2.45 -20.18 8.50
C ASN A 110 1.52 -19.47 9.52
N PRO A 111 1.30 -20.05 10.70
CA PRO A 111 0.42 -19.50 11.74
C PRO A 111 0.90 -18.17 12.35
N GLY A 112 2.16 -17.79 12.16
CA GLY A 112 2.75 -16.56 12.70
C GLY A 112 2.61 -15.34 11.78
N SER A 113 1.90 -15.49 10.65
CA SER A 113 1.78 -14.47 9.62
C SER A 113 0.36 -13.93 9.56
N THR A 114 0.21 -12.61 9.60
CA THR A 114 -1.07 -11.92 9.38
C THR A 114 -1.49 -11.89 7.90
N LYS A 115 -0.78 -12.62 7.03
CA LYS A 115 -0.87 -12.55 5.56
C LYS A 115 -0.77 -13.94 4.88
N SER A 116 -1.21 -15.02 5.55
CA SER A 116 -0.99 -16.43 5.17
C SER A 116 -2.15 -17.22 4.55
N TYR A 117 -1.84 -18.42 4.02
CA TYR A 117 -2.74 -19.42 3.39
C TYR A 117 -2.15 -20.88 3.38
N GLU A 118 -2.16 -21.62 4.48
CA GLU A 118 -1.71 -23.02 4.80
C GLU A 118 -2.58 -24.14 4.24
N TYR A 119 -2.46 -24.38 2.93
CA TYR A 119 -3.00 -25.60 2.30
C TYR A 119 -1.93 -26.58 1.78
N VAL A 120 -0.71 -26.12 1.47
CA VAL A 120 0.29 -26.97 0.77
C VAL A 120 0.93 -28.01 1.70
N ARG A 121 0.63 -28.01 3.01
CA ARG A 121 1.24 -28.92 3.98
C ARG A 121 0.66 -30.34 3.98
N GLU A 122 -0.62 -30.52 3.65
CA GLU A 122 -1.26 -31.85 3.68
C GLU A 122 -1.16 -32.64 2.37
N HIS A 123 -0.65 -32.02 1.28
CA HIS A 123 -0.63 -32.64 -0.06
C HIS A 123 0.76 -32.68 -0.72
N ALA A 124 1.83 -32.38 0.01
CA ALA A 124 3.19 -32.26 -0.54
C ALA A 124 4.10 -33.50 -0.33
N GLU A 125 3.56 -34.65 0.09
CA GLU A 125 4.36 -35.89 0.20
C GLU A 125 4.48 -36.68 -1.12
N ALA A 126 3.90 -36.23 -2.22
CA ALA A 126 4.04 -36.92 -3.50
C ALA A 126 4.56 -36.02 -4.62
N THR A 127 5.80 -36.30 -5.02
CA THR A 127 6.35 -36.17 -6.39
C THR A 127 6.69 -34.77 -6.91
N GLY A 128 7.93 -34.64 -7.40
CA GLY A 128 8.45 -33.48 -8.12
C GLY A 128 7.84 -33.31 -9.51
N SER A 129 6.54 -33.06 -9.59
CA SER A 129 5.83 -32.85 -10.85
C SER A 129 4.77 -31.77 -10.72
N ILE A 130 5.07 -30.62 -11.34
CA ILE A 130 4.17 -29.49 -11.68
C ILE A 130 3.67 -28.69 -10.47
N ASP A 131 3.98 -27.37 -10.46
CA ASP A 131 3.41 -26.37 -9.55
C ASP A 131 1.89 -26.25 -9.79
N PHE A 132 1.12 -27.20 -9.26
CA PHE A 132 -0.33 -27.17 -9.31
C PHE A 132 -0.87 -26.35 -8.13
N VAL A 133 -1.37 -25.15 -8.41
CA VAL A 133 -2.14 -24.37 -7.43
C VAL A 133 -3.61 -24.79 -7.58
N PRO A 134 -4.21 -25.48 -6.58
CA PRO A 134 -5.59 -25.94 -6.68
C PRO A 134 -6.55 -24.75 -6.80
N ILE A 135 -7.61 -24.91 -7.59
CA ILE A 135 -8.69 -23.92 -7.67
C ILE A 135 -9.39 -23.89 -6.32
N MET A 136 -9.18 -22.82 -5.56
CA MET A 136 -9.83 -22.56 -4.28
C MET A 136 -10.96 -21.55 -4.44
N GLN A 137 -11.96 -21.63 -3.56
CA GLN A 137 -13.02 -20.63 -3.51
C GLN A 137 -12.43 -19.27 -3.13
N GLU A 138 -12.85 -18.19 -3.80
CA GLU A 138 -12.40 -16.85 -3.44
C GLU A 138 -12.85 -16.50 -2.01
N ILE A 139 -11.90 -16.08 -1.16
CA ILE A 139 -12.23 -15.53 0.17
C ILE A 139 -12.71 -14.11 -0.04
N THR A 140 -13.99 -13.89 0.22
CA THR A 140 -14.62 -12.57 0.17
C THR A 140 -15.12 -12.21 1.55
N THR A 141 -15.13 -10.91 1.85
CA THR A 141 -15.71 -10.41 3.10
C THR A 141 -16.37 -9.07 2.88
N SER A 142 -17.37 -8.77 3.71
CA SER A 142 -18.04 -7.48 3.80
C SER A 142 -18.56 -7.33 5.21
N TYR A 143 -18.24 -6.21 5.85
CA TYR A 143 -18.50 -5.96 7.27
C TYR A 143 -18.67 -4.47 7.53
N HIS A 144 -19.28 -4.12 8.66
CA HIS A 144 -19.69 -2.75 8.98
C HIS A 144 -18.52 -1.90 9.50
N ALA A 145 -18.63 -0.58 9.36
CA ALA A 145 -17.67 0.36 9.92
C ALA A 145 -17.59 0.21 11.45
N GLY A 146 -16.38 0.30 12.00
CA GLY A 146 -16.11 0.14 13.44
C GLY A 146 -16.18 -1.29 13.97
N THR A 147 -16.38 -2.28 13.10
CA THR A 147 -16.39 -3.70 13.50
C THR A 147 -15.09 -4.40 13.11
N THR A 148 -14.72 -5.39 13.92
CA THR A 148 -13.66 -6.34 13.60
C THR A 148 -14.28 -7.57 12.95
N GLN A 149 -13.73 -7.98 11.82
CA GLN A 149 -14.04 -9.23 11.16
C GLN A 149 -12.81 -10.13 11.23
N GLU A 150 -12.96 -11.28 11.86
CA GLU A 150 -12.03 -12.39 11.72
C GLU A 150 -12.27 -13.04 10.36
N VAL A 151 -11.29 -12.96 9.48
CA VAL A 151 -11.34 -13.67 8.19
C VAL A 151 -10.46 -14.89 8.33
N THR A 152 -11.10 -16.05 8.43
CA THR A 152 -10.43 -17.33 8.39
C THR A 152 -9.93 -17.57 6.96
N MET A 153 -8.62 -17.68 6.82
CA MET A 153 -7.98 -18.05 5.57
C MET A 153 -8.23 -19.55 5.30
N HIS A 154 -7.93 -20.06 4.10
CA HIS A 154 -8.18 -21.48 3.75
C HIS A 154 -7.38 -22.49 4.58
N ASP A 155 -6.61 -22.00 5.53
CA ASP A 155 -5.68 -22.73 6.37
C ASP A 155 -5.97 -22.69 7.85
N GLY A 156 -7.07 -22.06 8.22
CA GLY A 156 -7.43 -21.84 9.62
C GLY A 156 -6.65 -20.73 10.30
N SER A 157 -5.65 -20.10 9.67
CA SER A 157 -5.08 -18.84 10.15
C SER A 157 -6.14 -17.74 10.07
N VAL A 158 -6.09 -16.81 11.02
CA VAL A 158 -7.11 -15.78 11.17
C VAL A 158 -6.47 -14.42 11.01
N ILE A 159 -6.97 -13.66 10.04
CA ILE A 159 -6.64 -12.24 9.89
C ILE A 159 -7.75 -11.44 10.57
N CYS A 160 -7.39 -10.64 11.57
CA CYS A 160 -8.31 -9.75 12.27
C CYS A 160 -8.35 -8.40 11.55
N LEU A 161 -9.35 -8.18 10.69
CA LEU A 161 -9.52 -6.91 9.98
C LEU A 161 -10.47 -6.00 10.76
N HIS A 162 -10.02 -4.81 11.12
CA HIS A 162 -10.87 -3.79 11.73
C HIS A 162 -11.20 -2.71 10.71
N LYS A 163 -12.49 -2.45 10.44
CA LYS A 163 -12.89 -1.38 9.53
C LYS A 163 -12.94 -0.08 10.30
N VAL A 164 -12.28 0.94 9.79
CA VAL A 164 -12.33 2.32 10.31
C VAL A 164 -13.77 2.67 10.70
N SER A 165 -13.94 3.10 11.95
CA SER A 165 -15.21 3.61 12.47
C SER A 165 -15.43 5.06 12.04
N GLU A 166 -16.67 5.53 12.18
CA GLU A 166 -17.00 6.96 11.98
C GLU A 166 -16.33 7.88 13.01
N SER A 167 -15.79 7.33 14.10
CA SER A 167 -15.10 8.11 15.14
C SER A 167 -13.67 8.49 14.78
N LEU A 168 -13.05 7.82 13.80
CA LEU A 168 -11.75 8.23 13.29
C LEU A 168 -11.96 9.43 12.36
N ASP A 169 -11.33 10.55 12.67
CA ASP A 169 -11.26 11.67 11.73
C ASP A 169 -10.16 11.40 10.68
N PRO A 170 -10.50 11.10 9.41
CA PRO A 170 -9.50 10.83 8.38
C PRO A 170 -8.74 12.10 7.97
N PHE A 171 -9.12 13.28 8.46
CA PHE A 171 -8.47 14.55 8.16
C PHE A 171 -7.46 14.96 9.22
N ASP A 172 -7.38 14.25 10.36
CA ASP A 172 -6.35 14.44 11.36
C ASP A 172 -5.26 13.36 11.25
N ARG A 173 -4.07 13.77 10.83
CA ARG A 173 -2.91 12.90 10.71
C ARG A 173 -2.53 12.27 12.05
N ARG A 174 -2.67 13.00 13.16
CA ARG A 174 -2.31 12.50 14.48
C ARG A 174 -3.27 11.38 14.87
N SER A 175 -4.57 11.60 14.73
CA SER A 175 -5.61 10.59 14.94
C SER A 175 -5.33 9.33 14.10
N ALA A 176 -4.99 9.49 12.83
CA ALA A 176 -4.63 8.37 11.95
C ALA A 176 -3.42 7.56 12.44
N MET A 177 -2.35 8.24 12.90
CA MET A 177 -1.17 7.59 13.45
C MET A 177 -1.45 6.84 14.75
N VAL A 178 -2.24 7.43 15.65
CA VAL A 178 -2.64 6.80 16.91
C VAL A 178 -3.46 5.54 16.65
N ALA A 179 -4.48 5.63 15.78
CA ALA A 179 -5.31 4.48 15.43
C ALA A 179 -4.51 3.33 14.80
N LEU A 180 -3.53 3.62 13.94
CA LEU A 180 -2.66 2.59 13.40
C LEU A 180 -1.84 1.87 14.48
N GLU A 181 -1.32 2.60 15.48
CA GLU A 181 -0.50 2.03 16.55
C GLU A 181 -1.35 1.25 17.57
N ASP A 182 -2.54 1.75 17.90
CA ASP A 182 -3.49 1.08 18.79
C ASP A 182 -3.91 -0.27 18.21
N HIS A 183 -4.39 -0.28 16.96
CA HIS A 183 -4.81 -1.53 16.30
C HIS A 183 -3.66 -2.51 16.11
N ARG A 184 -2.45 -2.01 15.81
CA ARG A 184 -1.24 -2.84 15.74
C ARG A 184 -0.92 -3.49 17.09
N SER A 185 -1.02 -2.74 18.18
CA SER A 185 -0.78 -3.24 19.54
C SER A 185 -1.81 -4.30 19.94
N ASP A 186 -3.06 -4.14 19.48
CA ASP A 186 -4.16 -5.09 19.70
C ASP A 186 -4.14 -6.28 18.71
N GLY A 187 -3.16 -6.35 17.81
CA GLY A 187 -3.02 -7.44 16.83
C GLY A 187 -4.03 -7.42 15.69
N SER A 188 -4.74 -6.30 15.50
CA SER A 188 -5.71 -6.11 14.41
C SER A 188 -5.16 -5.22 13.29
N ILE A 189 -5.66 -5.42 12.08
CA ILE A 189 -5.29 -4.63 10.92
C ILE A 189 -6.38 -3.60 10.65
N LEU A 190 -6.07 -2.32 10.85
CA LEU A 190 -6.97 -1.22 10.48
C LEU A 190 -7.13 -1.12 8.96
N THR A 191 -8.36 -1.09 8.47
CA THR A 191 -8.71 -1.03 7.04
C THR A 191 -9.73 0.09 6.77
N GLY A 192 -9.70 0.65 5.57
CA GLY A 192 -10.49 1.80 5.15
C GLY A 192 -9.61 2.97 4.75
N LEU A 193 -10.24 4.14 4.67
CA LEU A 193 -9.53 5.41 4.50
C LEU A 193 -8.95 5.79 5.87
N ILE A 194 -7.62 5.79 5.97
CA ILE A 194 -6.91 6.07 7.23
C ILE A 194 -6.61 7.57 7.34
N TYR A 195 -6.18 8.20 6.24
CA TYR A 195 -5.89 9.62 6.20
C TYR A 195 -6.10 10.21 4.82
N MET A 196 -6.57 11.45 4.76
CA MET A 196 -6.64 12.29 3.57
C MET A 196 -6.45 13.75 3.94
N ASP A 197 -5.56 14.45 3.23
CA ASP A 197 -5.38 15.89 3.36
C ASP A 197 -6.34 16.63 2.41
N LYS A 198 -7.19 17.50 2.96
CA LYS A 198 -8.14 18.32 2.18
C LYS A 198 -7.45 19.38 1.32
N ASN A 199 -6.27 19.81 1.74
CA ASN A 199 -5.50 20.88 1.11
C ASN A 199 -4.23 20.31 0.46
N ALA A 200 -4.30 19.07 -0.02
CA ALA A 200 -3.19 18.44 -0.70
C ALA A 200 -2.84 19.22 -1.98
N HIS A 201 -1.55 19.47 -2.14
CA HIS A 201 -0.97 20.00 -3.36
C HIS A 201 -0.07 18.92 -3.98
N ASP A 202 -0.07 18.82 -5.30
CA ASP A 202 0.85 17.95 -6.00
C ASP A 202 2.15 18.66 -6.41
N LEU A 203 3.14 17.89 -6.83
CA LEU A 203 4.44 18.42 -7.23
C LEU A 203 4.33 19.50 -8.32
N HIS A 204 3.42 19.34 -9.29
CA HIS A 204 3.32 20.26 -10.40
C HIS A 204 2.78 21.62 -9.96
N GLU A 205 1.83 21.62 -9.03
CA GLU A 205 1.32 22.83 -8.37
C GLU A 205 2.39 23.51 -7.52
N MET A 206 3.12 22.75 -6.69
CA MET A 206 4.18 23.31 -5.83
C MET A 206 5.33 23.94 -6.62
N LEU A 207 5.67 23.37 -7.78
CA LEU A 207 6.75 23.88 -8.64
C LEU A 207 6.26 24.88 -9.69
N GLU A 208 4.97 25.21 -9.70
CA GLU A 208 4.35 26.09 -10.70
C GLU A 208 4.67 25.66 -12.15
N THR A 209 4.73 24.36 -12.37
CA THR A 209 5.06 23.78 -13.69
C THR A 209 3.83 23.71 -14.60
N SER A 210 4.07 23.45 -15.89
CA SER A 210 3.02 23.26 -16.88
C SER A 210 1.99 22.23 -16.45
N GLN A 211 0.71 22.61 -16.51
CA GLN A 211 -0.43 21.70 -16.37
C GLN A 211 -0.67 20.84 -17.62
N ARG A 212 -0.08 21.23 -18.75
CA ARG A 212 -0.10 20.44 -19.99
C ARG A 212 0.95 19.32 -19.91
N PRO A 213 0.58 18.08 -20.23
CA PRO A 213 1.52 16.97 -20.37
C PRO A 213 2.67 17.32 -21.33
N LEU A 214 3.89 16.88 -21.01
CA LEU A 214 5.08 17.17 -21.82
C LEU A 214 4.94 16.68 -23.27
N ASN A 215 4.23 15.58 -23.50
CA ASN A 215 3.96 15.04 -24.84
C ASN A 215 2.94 15.84 -25.66
N GLU A 216 2.28 16.84 -25.06
CA GLU A 216 1.38 17.77 -25.75
C GLU A 216 2.03 19.15 -25.97
N LEU A 217 3.25 19.38 -25.48
CA LEU A 217 3.96 20.63 -25.69
C LEU A 217 4.64 20.63 -27.07
N GLU A 218 4.47 21.73 -27.80
CA GLU A 218 5.09 21.93 -29.12
C GLU A 218 6.35 22.80 -29.02
N GLU A 219 7.11 22.90 -30.11
CA GLU A 219 8.32 23.74 -30.17
C GLU A 219 8.03 25.19 -29.75
N ALA A 220 6.88 25.75 -30.16
CA ALA A 220 6.47 27.10 -29.82
C ALA A 220 6.20 27.30 -28.31
N ASP A 221 5.82 26.24 -27.59
CA ASP A 221 5.63 26.29 -26.14
C ASP A 221 6.97 26.23 -25.39
N LEU A 222 7.96 25.52 -25.95
CA LEU A 222 9.26 25.24 -25.31
C LEU A 222 10.35 26.25 -25.70
N CYS A 223 10.22 26.90 -26.85
CA CYS A 223 11.18 27.85 -27.39
C CYS A 223 10.57 29.25 -27.48
N PRO A 224 10.90 30.18 -26.56
CA PRO A 224 10.32 31.52 -26.55
C PRO A 224 10.79 32.40 -27.74
N GLY A 225 11.76 31.93 -28.53
CA GLY A 225 12.30 32.63 -29.70
C GLY A 225 13.17 33.84 -29.36
N ASN A 226 13.93 34.31 -30.36
CA ASN A 226 14.96 35.35 -30.17
C ASN A 226 14.40 36.65 -29.58
N ARG A 227 13.20 37.08 -30.00
CA ARG A 227 12.58 38.32 -29.54
C ARG A 227 12.29 38.28 -28.03
N MET A 228 11.73 37.18 -27.54
CA MET A 228 11.39 37.05 -26.13
C MET A 228 12.66 36.90 -25.27
N LEU A 229 13.67 36.18 -25.75
CA LEU A 229 14.97 36.08 -25.08
C LEU A 229 15.64 37.45 -24.92
N VAL A 230 15.57 38.31 -25.94
CA VAL A 230 16.07 39.69 -25.84
C VAL A 230 15.33 40.48 -24.77
N ASN A 231 14.00 40.36 -24.70
CA ASN A 231 13.19 41.04 -23.68
C ASN A 231 13.55 40.57 -22.26
N ILE A 232 13.72 39.25 -22.04
CA ILE A 232 14.13 38.68 -20.74
C ILE A 232 15.52 39.20 -20.34
N ASN A 233 16.47 39.22 -21.28
CA ASN A 233 17.82 39.72 -21.02
C ASN A 233 17.83 41.22 -20.68
N ALA A 234 16.93 42.00 -21.28
CA ALA A 234 16.80 43.42 -20.99
C ALA A 234 16.16 43.67 -19.60
N SER A 235 15.21 42.83 -19.16
CA SER A 235 14.57 42.98 -17.85
C SER A 235 15.45 42.61 -16.65
N LEU A 236 16.59 41.96 -16.89
CA LEU A 236 17.54 41.52 -15.86
C LEU A 236 18.82 42.38 -15.79
N ARG A 237 18.88 43.50 -16.53
CA ARG A 237 19.97 44.49 -16.51
C ARG A 237 19.55 45.74 -15.75
#